data_AF-A0A3C1K8C4-F1
#
_entry.id   AF-A0A3C1K8C4-F1
#
_cell.length_a   1.000
_cell.length_b   1.000
_cell.length_c   1.000
_cell.angle_alpha   90.00
_cell.angle_beta   90.00
_cell.angle_gamma   90.00
#
_symmetry.space_group_name_H-M   'P 1'
#
loop_
_entity.id
_entity.type
_entity.pdbx_description
1 polymer ?
#
loop_
_entity_poly.entity_id
_entity_poly.type
_entity_poly.pdbx_seq_one_letter_code
_entity_poly.pdbx_strand_id
1 'polypeptide(L)'
;MDYDSLIKETKKALDGYSNVNTELEALYKKAKDNNTAGYNLAKQQLNKQYIVDKNAAVTKGKLDEKDMYQYLASRGLSSSGESVQTKVDSNISINNSLSDLAQKNTNALTALEKEKLVYESELDTELADKKLNLYKWKTELAAQIAELKTNLEKSSSSGNSGSNNNGSDNTDDTKNTYSPKTSTKELAKNIIESYSTNGKISTTLQKSYIKKYLNTLSNIENIDTNYLKELIINLKAAGYTDITDMAAEVNIAVEKSKSYYNSVYDKYYNIYLKSNKSSSQAQKLAVTKAKTLMLDYIYQRCSTIQSFEKACKQAGVSSTEIAEYIKRVGNIIDSKGNSISLGTKM
;
A
#
# COMPACT_ATOMS: atom_id res chain seq x y z
N MET A 1 7.94 -42.00 21.06
CA MET A 1 8.32 -40.93 20.11
C MET A 1 9.50 -40.19 20.71
N ASP A 2 10.51 -39.86 19.89
CA ASP A 2 11.65 -39.05 20.33
C ASP A 2 11.32 -37.56 20.19
N TYR A 3 10.69 -37.01 21.24
CA TYR A 3 10.27 -35.61 21.27
C TYR A 3 11.46 -34.63 21.22
N ASP A 4 12.64 -35.04 21.69
CA ASP A 4 13.85 -34.21 21.64
C ASP A 4 14.37 -34.04 20.21
N SER A 5 14.31 -35.11 19.40
CA SER A 5 14.64 -35.04 17.98
C SER A 5 13.66 -34.11 17.23
N LEU A 6 12.36 -34.23 17.48
CA LEU A 6 11.34 -33.36 16.89
C LEU A 6 11.53 -31.89 17.28
N ILE A 7 11.80 -31.59 18.56
CA ILE A 7 12.07 -30.21 19.02
C ILE A 7 13.29 -29.61 18.30
N LYS A 8 14.36 -30.38 18.12
CA LYS A 8 15.55 -29.93 17.38
C LYS A 8 15.22 -29.63 15.93
N GLU A 9 14.44 -30.48 15.28
CA GLU A 9 14.04 -30.31 13.89
C GLU A 9 13.14 -29.07 13.69
N THR A 10 12.13 -28.88 14.55
CA THR A 10 11.23 -27.72 14.52
C THR A 10 11.96 -26.42 14.85
N LYS A 11 12.94 -26.42 15.78
CA LYS A 11 13.79 -25.25 16.04
C LYS A 11 14.66 -24.88 14.84
N LYS A 12 15.27 -25.87 14.19
CA LYS A 12 16.08 -25.66 12.98
C LYS A 12 15.23 -25.07 11.85
N ALA A 13 13.99 -25.53 11.71
CA ALA A 13 13.04 -24.95 10.78
C ALA A 13 12.70 -23.48 11.14
N LEU A 14 12.45 -23.17 12.42
CA LEU A 14 12.19 -21.81 12.90
C LEU A 14 13.36 -20.84 12.65
N ASP A 15 14.60 -21.28 12.87
CA ASP A 15 15.80 -20.49 12.60
C ASP A 15 15.96 -20.17 11.10
N GLY A 16 15.59 -21.12 10.23
CA GLY A 16 15.56 -20.94 8.78
C GLY A 16 14.70 -19.74 8.34
N TYR A 17 13.61 -19.44 9.04
CA TYR A 17 12.71 -18.33 8.69
C TYR A 17 13.33 -16.94 8.87
N SER A 18 14.28 -16.78 9.80
CA SER A 18 14.98 -15.49 9.93
C SER A 18 15.81 -15.20 8.68
N ASN A 19 16.40 -16.24 8.08
CA ASN A 19 17.12 -16.15 6.81
C ASN A 19 16.15 -15.86 5.64
N VAL A 20 14.98 -16.53 5.62
CA VAL A 20 13.94 -16.30 4.60
C VAL A 20 13.41 -14.85 4.62
N ASN A 21 13.25 -14.24 5.81
CA ASN A 21 12.83 -12.84 5.88
C ASN A 21 13.89 -11.88 5.30
N THR A 22 15.17 -12.13 5.57
CA THR A 22 16.27 -11.34 5.00
C THR A 22 16.36 -11.49 3.48
N GLU A 23 16.20 -12.72 2.98
CA GLU A 23 16.19 -12.99 1.54
C GLU A 23 14.98 -12.34 0.85
N LEU A 24 13.80 -12.37 1.47
CA LEU A 24 12.59 -11.71 0.99
C LEU A 24 12.79 -10.18 0.88
N GLU A 25 13.40 -9.56 1.89
CA GLU A 25 13.71 -8.12 1.85
C GLU A 25 14.74 -7.79 0.77
N ALA A 26 15.73 -8.65 0.55
CA ALA A 26 16.71 -8.48 -0.52
C ALA A 26 16.09 -8.60 -1.91
N LEU A 27 15.19 -9.57 -2.12
CA LEU A 27 14.44 -9.73 -3.37
C LEU A 27 13.53 -8.53 -3.65
N TYR A 28 12.82 -8.05 -2.64
CA TYR A 28 12.00 -6.85 -2.73
C TYR A 28 12.83 -5.60 -3.10
N LYS A 29 13.99 -5.41 -2.46
CA LYS A 29 14.91 -4.32 -2.79
C LYS A 29 15.38 -4.41 -4.24
N LYS A 30 15.81 -5.60 -4.68
CA LYS A 30 16.22 -5.85 -6.07
C LYS A 30 15.10 -5.56 -7.06
N ALA A 31 13.84 -5.92 -6.74
CA ALA A 31 12.69 -5.62 -7.59
C ALA A 31 12.40 -4.12 -7.68
N LYS A 32 12.54 -3.36 -6.58
CA LYS A 32 12.45 -1.88 -6.60
C LYS A 32 13.55 -1.23 -7.43
N ASP A 33 14.78 -1.72 -7.29
CA ASP A 33 15.93 -1.23 -8.04
C ASP A 33 15.74 -1.48 -9.54
N ASN A 34 15.28 -2.67 -9.92
CA ASN A 34 14.95 -3.03 -11.30
C ASN A 34 13.82 -2.16 -11.88
N ASN A 35 12.73 -1.94 -11.12
CA ASN A 35 11.64 -1.07 -11.55
C ASN A 35 12.12 0.37 -11.76
N THR A 36 12.98 0.87 -10.87
CA THR A 36 13.58 2.21 -10.99
C THR A 36 14.50 2.31 -12.21
N ALA A 37 15.32 1.29 -12.47
CA ALA A 37 16.17 1.24 -13.65
C ALA A 37 15.36 1.21 -14.95
N GLY A 38 14.31 0.38 -15.01
CA GLY A 38 13.39 0.30 -16.14
C GLY A 38 12.68 1.64 -16.41
N TYR A 39 12.15 2.26 -15.36
CA TYR A 39 11.56 3.61 -15.44
C TYR A 39 12.55 4.64 -16.01
N ASN A 40 13.79 4.67 -15.51
CA ASN A 40 14.80 5.63 -15.96
C ASN A 40 15.17 5.43 -17.43
N LEU A 41 15.28 4.17 -17.86
CA LEU A 41 15.54 3.82 -19.26
C LEU A 41 14.38 4.25 -20.17
N ALA A 42 13.15 3.91 -19.81
CA ALA A 42 11.95 4.28 -20.57
C ALA A 42 11.79 5.81 -20.66
N LYS A 43 12.06 6.53 -19.57
CA LYS A 43 12.08 7.99 -19.54
C LYS A 43 13.13 8.58 -20.47
N GLN A 44 14.33 8.01 -20.51
CA GLN A 44 15.39 8.44 -21.41
C GLN A 44 15.00 8.20 -22.88
N GLN A 45 14.40 7.05 -23.18
CA GLN A 45 13.90 6.72 -24.52
C GLN A 45 12.79 7.69 -24.97
N LEU A 46 11.81 7.97 -24.11
CA LEU A 46 10.76 8.97 -24.38
C LEU A 46 11.35 10.35 -24.70
N ASN A 47 12.31 10.81 -23.89
CA ASN A 47 12.97 12.10 -24.14
C ASN A 47 13.74 12.12 -25.46
N LYS A 48 14.45 11.03 -25.80
CA LYS A 48 15.14 10.90 -27.09
C LYS A 48 14.15 10.95 -28.25
N GLN A 49 13.06 10.18 -28.16
CA GLN A 49 12.03 10.16 -29.19
C GLN A 49 11.38 11.53 -29.37
N TYR A 50 11.03 12.21 -28.29
CA TYR A 50 10.48 13.56 -28.34
C TYR A 50 11.42 14.55 -29.07
N ILE A 51 12.73 14.50 -28.83
CA ILE A 51 13.69 15.35 -29.53
C ILE A 51 13.73 15.03 -31.03
N VAL A 52 13.71 13.74 -31.40
CA VAL A 52 13.67 13.29 -32.80
C VAL A 52 12.41 13.81 -33.48
N ASP A 53 11.23 13.60 -32.87
CA ASP A 53 9.95 14.01 -33.43
C ASP A 53 9.84 15.54 -33.55
N LYS A 54 10.35 16.27 -32.55
CA LYS A 54 10.42 17.73 -32.59
C LYS A 54 11.26 18.22 -33.76
N ASN A 55 12.44 17.63 -33.96
CA ASN A 55 13.33 17.99 -35.05
C ASN A 55 12.73 17.62 -36.41
N ALA A 56 12.05 16.47 -36.51
CA ALA A 56 11.35 16.07 -37.73
C ALA A 56 10.21 17.04 -38.07
N ALA A 57 9.40 17.45 -37.09
CA ALA A 57 8.32 18.42 -37.28
C ALA A 57 8.85 19.79 -37.75
N VAL A 58 9.93 20.28 -37.14
CA VAL A 58 10.58 21.55 -37.56
C VAL A 58 11.15 21.44 -38.97
N THR A 59 11.87 20.35 -39.29
CA THR A 59 12.45 20.15 -40.62
C THR A 59 11.37 20.08 -41.69
N LYS A 60 10.29 19.33 -41.44
CA LYS A 60 9.14 19.27 -42.34
C LYS A 60 8.50 20.64 -42.52
N GLY A 61 8.25 21.37 -41.43
CA GLY A 61 7.68 22.72 -41.49
C GLY A 61 8.52 23.70 -42.33
N LYS A 62 9.87 23.62 -42.23
CA LYS A 62 10.77 24.43 -43.07
C LYS A 62 10.74 24.02 -44.55
N LEU A 63 10.59 22.73 -44.84
CA LEU A 63 10.46 22.24 -46.21
C LEU A 63 9.14 22.74 -46.82
N ASP A 64 8.04 22.56 -46.09
CA ASP A 64 6.70 23.01 -46.51
C ASP A 64 6.68 24.54 -46.72
N GLU A 65 7.32 25.31 -45.83
CA GLU A 65 7.48 26.77 -45.99
C GLU A 65 8.26 27.13 -47.26
N LYS A 66 9.37 26.42 -47.53
CA LYS A 66 10.18 26.66 -48.74
C LYS A 66 9.41 26.36 -50.02
N ASP A 67 8.75 25.21 -50.09
CA ASP A 67 7.97 24.79 -51.26
C ASP A 67 6.82 25.77 -51.53
N MET A 68 6.19 26.26 -50.47
CA MET A 68 5.13 27.24 -50.55
C MET A 68 5.62 28.61 -51.04
N TYR A 69 6.80 29.08 -50.61
CA TYR A 69 7.39 30.30 -51.17
C TYR A 69 7.78 30.17 -52.64
N GLN A 70 8.32 29.02 -53.05
CA GLN A 70 8.62 28.77 -54.46
C GLN A 70 7.34 28.79 -55.31
N TYR A 71 6.26 28.20 -54.79
CA TYR A 71 4.95 28.24 -55.43
C TYR A 71 4.41 29.67 -55.58
N LEU A 72 4.43 30.48 -54.50
CA LEU A 72 3.98 31.88 -54.54
C LEU A 72 4.84 32.74 -55.47
N ALA A 73 6.16 32.52 -55.48
CA ALA A 73 7.09 33.21 -56.36
C ALA A 73 6.85 32.90 -57.84
N SER A 74 6.56 31.64 -58.17
CA SER A 74 6.24 31.22 -59.54
C SER A 74 4.98 31.93 -60.11
N ARG A 75 4.13 32.46 -59.23
CA ARG A 75 2.91 33.20 -59.57
C ARG A 75 3.04 34.72 -59.44
N GLY A 76 4.23 35.24 -59.14
CA GLY A 76 4.45 36.67 -58.90
C GLY A 76 3.83 37.21 -57.61
N LEU A 77 3.45 36.32 -56.68
CA LEU A 77 2.74 36.66 -55.44
C LEU A 77 3.67 36.78 -54.23
N SER A 78 4.99 36.77 -54.41
CA SER A 78 5.98 36.75 -53.31
C SER A 78 5.80 37.87 -52.28
N SER A 79 5.37 39.06 -52.71
CA SER A 79 5.15 40.25 -51.88
C SER A 79 3.67 40.58 -51.63
N SER A 80 2.76 39.66 -51.97
CA SER A 80 1.32 39.86 -51.80
C SER A 80 0.88 39.68 -50.33
N GLY A 81 -0.27 40.24 -49.96
CA GLY A 81 -0.88 39.95 -48.65
C GLY A 81 -1.15 38.44 -48.44
N GLU A 82 -1.35 37.70 -49.53
CA GLU A 82 -1.56 36.26 -49.51
C GLU A 82 -0.29 35.49 -49.14
N SER A 83 0.91 35.96 -49.54
CA SER A 83 2.18 35.36 -49.07
C SER A 83 2.44 35.58 -47.59
N VAL A 84 2.02 36.75 -47.06
CA VAL A 84 2.11 37.06 -45.63
C VAL A 84 1.16 36.17 -44.82
N GLN A 85 -0.10 36.03 -45.26
CA GLN A 85 -1.08 35.18 -44.58
C GLN A 85 -0.65 33.71 -44.57
N THR A 86 -0.15 33.23 -45.71
CA THR A 86 0.36 31.87 -45.87
C THR A 86 1.53 31.56 -44.92
N LYS A 87 2.41 32.55 -44.67
CA LYS A 87 3.50 32.44 -43.68
C LYS A 87 2.96 32.37 -42.25
N VAL A 88 1.94 33.16 -41.93
CA VAL A 88 1.29 33.12 -40.61
C VAL A 88 0.66 31.75 -40.37
N ASP A 89 -0.07 31.23 -41.35
CA ASP A 89 -0.75 29.94 -41.25
C ASP A 89 0.24 28.76 -41.10
N SER A 90 1.36 28.79 -41.83
CA SER A 90 2.44 27.81 -41.70
C SER A 90 3.06 27.83 -40.28
N ASN A 91 3.37 29.02 -39.75
CA ASN A 91 3.89 29.16 -38.39
C ASN A 91 2.90 28.68 -37.33
N ILE A 92 1.60 28.94 -37.49
CA ILE A 92 0.54 28.44 -36.61
C ILE A 92 0.51 26.90 -36.65
N SER A 93 0.56 26.31 -37.85
CA SER A 93 0.55 24.85 -38.04
C SER A 93 1.75 24.16 -37.36
N ILE A 94 2.96 24.72 -37.50
CA ILE A 94 4.17 24.22 -36.83
C ILE A 94 4.02 24.34 -35.31
N ASN A 95 3.57 25.49 -34.81
CA ASN A 95 3.38 25.70 -33.37
C ASN A 95 2.35 24.76 -32.77
N ASN A 96 1.23 24.52 -33.47
CA ASN A 96 0.22 23.54 -33.05
C ASN A 96 0.82 22.12 -32.99
N SER A 97 1.58 21.73 -34.02
CA SER A 97 2.25 20.42 -34.05
C SER A 97 3.27 20.26 -32.91
N LEU A 98 4.04 21.31 -32.60
CA LEU A 98 4.99 21.30 -31.49
C LEU A 98 4.29 21.27 -30.12
N SER A 99 3.17 21.98 -29.98
CA SER A 99 2.33 21.96 -28.79
C SER A 99 1.75 20.57 -28.54
N ASP A 100 1.21 19.93 -29.58
CA ASP A 100 0.66 18.57 -29.51
C ASP A 100 1.73 17.55 -29.13
N LEU A 101 2.94 17.64 -29.71
CA LEU A 101 4.08 16.79 -29.36
C LEU A 101 4.49 16.97 -27.88
N ALA A 102 4.53 18.21 -27.40
CA ALA A 102 4.86 18.51 -26.00
C ALA A 102 3.79 17.95 -25.05
N GLN A 103 2.51 18.05 -25.41
CA GLN A 103 1.40 17.49 -24.63
C GLN A 103 1.44 15.96 -24.60
N LYS A 104 1.64 15.31 -25.75
CA LYS A 104 1.79 13.84 -25.84
C LYS A 104 2.96 13.34 -25.00
N ASN A 105 4.11 14.00 -25.09
CA ASN A 105 5.28 13.65 -24.27
C ASN A 105 5.00 13.82 -22.76
N THR A 106 4.31 14.89 -22.37
CA THR A 106 3.92 15.13 -20.97
C THR A 106 2.97 14.03 -20.47
N ASN A 107 1.99 13.63 -21.28
CA ASN A 107 1.06 12.56 -20.96
C ASN A 107 1.78 11.21 -20.83
N ALA A 108 2.69 10.89 -21.75
CA ALA A 108 3.48 9.66 -21.71
C ALA A 108 4.37 9.58 -20.46
N LEU A 109 5.07 10.67 -20.11
CA LEU A 109 5.85 10.75 -18.87
C LEU A 109 4.98 10.59 -17.62
N THR A 110 3.77 11.17 -17.63
CA THR A 110 2.82 11.04 -16.51
C THR A 110 2.30 9.62 -16.36
N ALA A 111 2.00 8.94 -17.48
CA ALA A 111 1.57 7.54 -17.49
C ALA A 111 2.69 6.61 -16.97
N LEU A 112 3.93 6.82 -17.43
CA LEU A 112 5.10 6.06 -16.99
C LEU A 112 5.36 6.22 -15.48
N GLU A 113 5.21 7.44 -14.94
CA GLU A 113 5.31 7.66 -13.50
C GLU A 113 4.19 6.94 -12.73
N LYS A 114 2.97 6.93 -13.27
CA LYS A 114 1.85 6.22 -12.67
C LYS A 114 2.10 4.72 -12.62
N GLU A 115 2.56 4.12 -13.72
CA GLU A 115 2.90 2.68 -13.77
C GLU A 115 3.97 2.32 -12.75
N LYS A 116 5.06 3.12 -12.67
CA LYS A 116 6.10 2.91 -11.67
C LYS A 116 5.52 2.85 -10.25
N LEU A 117 4.64 3.80 -9.91
CA LEU A 117 4.04 3.91 -8.58
C LEU A 117 3.05 2.77 -8.28
N VAL A 118 2.27 2.35 -9.28
CA VAL A 118 1.39 1.18 -9.14
C VAL A 118 2.21 -0.06 -8.83
N TYR A 119 3.27 -0.31 -9.60
CA TYR A 119 4.16 -1.44 -9.38
C TYR A 119 4.85 -1.38 -8.01
N GLU A 120 5.34 -0.20 -7.59
CA GLU A 120 5.90 -0.02 -6.24
C GLU A 120 4.87 -0.34 -5.14
N SER A 121 3.61 0.08 -5.32
CA SER A 121 2.54 -0.19 -4.37
C SER A 121 2.14 -1.67 -4.32
N GLU A 122 2.10 -2.36 -5.45
CA GLU A 122 1.85 -3.81 -5.52
C GLU A 122 2.94 -4.58 -4.77
N LEU A 123 4.20 -4.20 -5.01
CA LEU A 123 5.35 -4.80 -4.34
C LEU A 123 5.33 -4.57 -2.82
N ASP A 124 4.91 -3.39 -2.37
CA ASP A 124 4.78 -3.03 -0.95
C ASP A 124 3.70 -3.89 -0.26
N THR A 125 2.56 -4.09 -0.93
CA THR A 125 1.48 -4.96 -0.45
C THR A 125 1.94 -6.40 -0.39
N GLU A 126 2.56 -6.91 -1.45
CA GLU A 126 3.02 -8.30 -1.50
C GLU A 126 4.09 -8.58 -0.42
N LEU A 127 5.00 -7.65 -0.17
CA LEU A 127 5.97 -7.77 0.93
C LEU A 127 5.27 -7.85 2.29
N ALA A 128 4.26 -6.99 2.52
CA ALA A 128 3.52 -6.99 3.77
C ALA A 128 2.78 -8.31 3.99
N ASP A 129 2.13 -8.85 2.95
CA ASP A 129 1.40 -10.11 3.02
C ASP A 129 2.34 -11.31 3.23
N LYS A 130 3.47 -11.36 2.52
CA LYS A 130 4.48 -12.41 2.73
C LYS A 130 5.09 -12.34 4.12
N LYS A 131 5.40 -11.14 4.64
CA LYS A 131 5.86 -10.97 6.03
C LYS A 131 4.82 -11.41 7.06
N LEU A 132 3.55 -11.09 6.84
CA LEU A 132 2.45 -11.52 7.69
C LEU A 132 2.34 -13.05 7.71
N ASN A 133 2.43 -13.70 6.55
CA ASN A 133 2.42 -15.15 6.45
C ASN A 133 3.63 -15.77 7.15
N LEU A 134 4.85 -15.27 6.90
CA LEU A 134 6.06 -15.74 7.61
C LEU A 134 5.91 -15.61 9.12
N TYR A 135 5.29 -14.53 9.61
CA TYR A 135 5.01 -14.34 11.02
C TYR A 135 4.05 -15.41 11.56
N LYS A 136 2.92 -15.67 10.87
CA LYS A 136 1.97 -16.73 11.24
C LYS A 136 2.64 -18.09 11.36
N TRP A 137 3.43 -18.47 10.36
CA TRP A 137 4.17 -19.74 10.35
C TRP A 137 5.22 -19.82 11.47
N LYS A 138 5.95 -18.72 11.75
CA LYS A 138 6.87 -18.65 12.91
C LYS A 138 6.11 -18.88 14.22
N THR A 139 4.92 -18.30 14.38
CA THR A 139 4.09 -18.49 15.57
C THR A 139 3.60 -19.94 15.70
N GLU A 140 3.18 -20.57 14.60
CA GLU A 140 2.76 -21.98 14.59
C GLU A 140 3.90 -22.95 14.96
N LEU A 141 5.10 -22.78 14.36
CA LEU A 141 6.25 -23.61 14.73
C LEU A 141 6.68 -23.40 16.19
N ALA A 142 6.65 -22.16 16.69
CA ALA A 142 6.93 -21.89 18.09
C ALA A 142 5.91 -22.57 19.02
N ALA A 143 4.62 -22.59 18.63
CA ALA A 143 3.57 -23.30 19.35
C ALA A 143 3.77 -24.83 19.33
N GLN A 144 4.21 -25.40 18.20
CA GLN A 144 4.56 -26.83 18.10
C GLN A 144 5.75 -27.17 19.01
N ILE A 145 6.78 -26.32 19.08
CA ILE A 145 7.91 -26.52 20.01
C ILE A 145 7.44 -26.54 21.47
N ALA A 146 6.53 -25.64 21.85
CA ALA A 146 5.98 -25.60 23.21
C ALA A 146 5.14 -26.84 23.54
N GLU A 147 4.36 -27.33 22.57
CA GLU A 147 3.60 -28.58 22.69
C GLU A 147 4.50 -29.81 22.83
N LEU A 148 5.53 -29.91 22.00
CA LEU A 148 6.47 -31.03 22.09
C LEU A 148 7.22 -31.03 23.44
N LYS A 149 7.59 -29.86 23.96
CA LYS A 149 8.21 -29.72 25.29
C LYS A 149 7.28 -30.16 26.43
N THR A 150 6.03 -29.71 26.41
CA THR A 150 5.05 -30.09 27.45
C THR A 150 4.73 -31.59 27.40
N ASN A 151 4.69 -32.20 26.21
CA ASN A 151 4.54 -33.65 26.06
C ASN A 151 5.79 -34.43 26.51
N LEU A 152 6.99 -33.90 26.26
CA LEU A 152 8.25 -34.43 26.81
C LEU A 152 8.20 -34.42 28.34
N GLU A 153 7.83 -33.31 28.97
CA GLU A 153 7.71 -33.18 30.44
C GLU A 153 6.66 -34.14 31.03
N LYS A 154 5.50 -34.29 30.38
CA LYS A 154 4.47 -35.26 30.79
C LYS A 154 4.96 -36.70 30.66
N SER A 155 5.66 -37.04 29.58
CA SER A 155 6.24 -38.37 29.39
C SER A 155 7.34 -38.69 30.41
N SER A 156 8.06 -37.66 30.87
CA SER A 156 9.07 -37.75 31.93
C SER A 156 8.45 -37.87 33.33
N SER A 157 7.22 -37.38 33.51
CA SER A 157 6.48 -37.38 34.78
C SER A 157 5.58 -38.62 34.96
N SER A 158 5.24 -39.31 33.87
CA SER A 158 4.45 -40.56 33.90
C SER A 158 5.26 -41.80 34.30
N GLY A 159 6.55 -41.64 34.63
CA GLY A 159 7.42 -42.72 35.13
C GLY A 159 7.21 -43.07 36.61
N ASN A 160 6.34 -42.36 37.35
CA ASN A 160 6.15 -42.62 38.77
C ASN A 160 4.73 -42.28 39.27
N SER A 161 3.75 -43.14 38.98
CA SER A 161 2.57 -43.35 39.84
C SER A 161 1.79 -44.60 39.41
N GLY A 162 1.62 -45.52 40.37
CA GLY A 162 0.87 -46.75 40.19
C GLY A 162 -0.66 -46.57 40.25
N SER A 163 -1.33 -47.52 39.59
CA SER A 163 -2.65 -48.11 39.88
C SER A 163 -3.76 -47.25 40.51
N ASN A 164 -4.83 -46.96 39.76
CA ASN A 164 -6.12 -47.68 39.88
C ASN A 164 -7.24 -47.09 39.00
N ASN A 165 -8.11 -48.01 38.55
CA ASN A 165 -9.40 -47.85 37.86
C ASN A 165 -10.30 -46.71 38.41
N ASN A 166 -11.09 -46.04 37.55
CA ASN A 166 -12.46 -46.45 37.19
C ASN A 166 -13.09 -45.40 36.23
N GLY A 167 -13.98 -45.85 35.36
CA GLY A 167 -14.44 -45.11 34.18
C GLY A 167 -15.42 -43.95 34.41
N SER A 168 -15.60 -43.18 33.34
CA SER A 168 -16.87 -42.63 32.90
C SER A 168 -16.68 -42.12 31.47
N ASP A 169 -17.10 -42.93 30.51
CA ASP A 169 -17.32 -42.50 29.13
C ASP A 169 -18.40 -41.42 29.16
N ASN A 170 -18.03 -40.18 28.89
CA ASN A 170 -18.97 -39.15 28.49
C ASN A 170 -18.46 -38.62 27.15
N THR A 171 -19.02 -39.19 26.09
CA THR A 171 -18.95 -38.68 24.73
C THR A 171 -19.68 -37.34 24.70
N ASP A 172 -18.96 -36.26 25.00
CA ASP A 172 -19.40 -34.92 24.65
C ASP A 172 -18.77 -34.60 23.29
N ASP A 173 -19.62 -34.35 22.31
CA ASP A 173 -19.29 -33.99 20.93
C ASP A 173 -18.47 -32.69 20.95
N THR A 174 -17.15 -32.80 21.12
CA THR A 174 -16.25 -31.66 21.11
C THR A 174 -16.22 -31.07 19.71
N LYS A 175 -17.10 -30.10 19.46
CA LYS A 175 -16.88 -29.09 18.42
C LYS A 175 -15.44 -28.60 18.57
N ASN A 176 -14.60 -28.90 17.57
CA ASN A 176 -13.20 -28.49 17.49
C ASN A 176 -13.08 -26.98 17.69
N THR A 177 -12.99 -26.53 18.93
CA THR A 177 -12.90 -25.12 19.30
C THR A 177 -11.42 -24.78 19.41
N TYR A 178 -10.95 -23.91 18.54
CA TYR A 178 -9.58 -23.44 18.48
C TYR A 178 -9.31 -22.46 19.62
N SER A 179 -8.60 -22.89 20.66
CA SER A 179 -8.06 -22.00 21.69
C SER A 179 -6.56 -21.80 21.43
N PRO A 180 -6.07 -20.55 21.24
CA PRO A 180 -4.64 -20.32 21.05
C PRO A 180 -3.83 -20.87 22.22
N LYS A 181 -2.73 -21.58 21.94
CA LYS A 181 -1.92 -22.28 22.97
C LYS A 181 -1.19 -21.31 23.93
N THR A 182 -0.99 -20.06 23.53
CA THR A 182 -0.46 -18.99 24.40
C THR A 182 -1.50 -18.64 25.45
N SER A 183 -1.14 -18.54 26.72
CA SER A 183 -2.10 -18.14 27.75
C SER A 183 -2.68 -16.74 27.45
N THR A 184 -3.94 -16.51 27.82
CA THR A 184 -4.61 -15.20 27.63
C THR A 184 -3.85 -14.05 28.31
N LYS A 185 -3.14 -14.34 29.40
CA LYS A 185 -2.27 -13.40 30.12
C LYS A 185 -0.99 -13.08 29.35
N GLU A 186 -0.33 -14.09 28.80
CA GLU A 186 0.92 -13.93 28.06
C GLU A 186 0.67 -13.25 26.70
N LEU A 187 -0.42 -13.61 26.02
CA LEU A 187 -0.84 -12.92 24.81
C LEU A 187 -1.20 -11.45 25.09
N ALA A 188 -1.93 -11.17 26.18
CA ALA A 188 -2.20 -9.80 26.61
C ALA A 188 -0.91 -9.02 26.86
N LYS A 189 0.06 -9.62 27.57
CA LYS A 189 1.37 -9.01 27.81
C LYS A 189 2.08 -8.64 26.51
N ASN A 190 2.12 -9.55 25.54
CA ASN A 190 2.74 -9.31 24.23
C ASN A 190 2.03 -8.19 23.44
N ILE A 191 0.70 -8.15 23.46
CA ILE A 191 -0.08 -7.08 22.84
C ILE A 191 0.20 -5.73 23.52
N ILE A 192 0.28 -5.72 24.85
CA ILE A 192 0.61 -4.52 25.63
C ILE A 192 2.04 -4.07 25.29
N GLU A 193 3.03 -4.95 25.26
CA GLU A 193 4.40 -4.61 24.87
C GLU A 193 4.48 -4.05 23.45
N SER A 194 3.66 -4.56 22.53
CA SER A 194 3.66 -4.14 21.12
C SER A 194 2.99 -2.80 20.86
N TYR A 195 1.95 -2.46 21.64
CA TYR A 195 1.07 -1.32 21.33
C TYR A 195 0.97 -0.30 22.46
N SER A 196 1.48 -0.55 23.66
CA SER A 196 1.41 0.40 24.77
C SER A 196 2.65 1.28 24.89
N THR A 197 2.55 2.31 25.73
CA THR A 197 3.72 3.06 26.19
C THR A 197 3.81 2.88 27.69
N ASN A 198 4.97 2.41 28.19
CA ASN A 198 5.18 2.11 29.61
C ASN A 198 4.15 1.12 30.21
N GLY A 199 3.70 0.15 29.42
CA GLY A 199 2.74 -0.87 29.85
C GLY A 199 1.29 -0.38 29.98
N LYS A 200 0.99 0.86 29.58
CA LYS A 200 -0.37 1.43 29.64
C LYS A 200 -0.91 1.77 28.26
N ILE A 201 -2.15 1.33 28.00
CA ILE A 201 -2.90 1.64 26.79
C ILE A 201 -3.71 2.90 27.07
N SER A 202 -3.24 4.04 26.59
CA SER A 202 -3.82 5.34 26.90
C SER A 202 -4.42 6.04 25.67
N THR A 203 -3.84 5.83 24.49
CA THR A 203 -4.25 6.58 23.29
C THR A 203 -5.27 5.83 22.45
N THR A 204 -6.09 6.58 21.70
CA THR A 204 -7.09 6.02 20.79
C THR A 204 -6.44 5.20 19.67
N LEU A 205 -5.24 5.59 19.22
CA LEU A 205 -4.49 4.86 18.19
C LEU A 205 -4.04 3.48 18.69
N GLN A 206 -3.55 3.39 19.93
CA GLN A 206 -3.17 2.12 20.54
C GLN A 206 -4.38 1.18 20.65
N LYS A 207 -5.52 1.71 21.13
CA LYS A 207 -6.79 0.96 21.17
C LYS A 207 -7.22 0.50 19.78
N SER A 208 -6.98 1.30 18.75
CA SER A 208 -7.32 0.96 17.36
C SER A 208 -6.49 -0.19 16.79
N TYR A 209 -5.18 -0.22 17.06
CA TYR A 209 -4.35 -1.36 16.67
C TYR A 209 -4.74 -2.64 17.41
N ILE A 210 -5.04 -2.53 18.70
CA ILE A 210 -5.52 -3.67 19.51
C ILE A 210 -6.87 -4.16 18.99
N LYS A 211 -7.82 -3.26 18.66
CA LYS A 211 -9.10 -3.65 18.06
C LYS A 211 -8.92 -4.40 16.75
N LYS A 212 -8.06 -3.91 15.84
CA LYS A 212 -7.75 -4.59 14.59
C LYS A 212 -7.16 -5.98 14.81
N TYR A 213 -6.29 -6.12 15.82
CA TYR A 213 -5.73 -7.40 16.22
C TYR A 213 -6.81 -8.36 16.75
N LEU A 214 -7.67 -7.88 17.67
CA LEU A 214 -8.79 -8.66 18.22
C LEU A 214 -9.78 -9.09 17.14
N ASN A 215 -10.10 -8.23 16.18
CA ASN A 215 -10.95 -8.58 15.05
C ASN A 215 -10.31 -9.63 14.14
N THR A 216 -8.97 -9.61 14.01
CA THR A 216 -8.26 -10.63 13.25
C THR A 216 -8.32 -11.97 13.97
N LEU A 217 -8.16 -11.98 15.29
CA LEU A 217 -8.32 -13.17 16.13
C LEU A 217 -9.76 -13.71 16.12
N SER A 218 -10.76 -12.85 16.23
CA SER A 218 -12.17 -13.26 16.25
C SER A 218 -12.65 -13.85 14.93
N ASN A 219 -11.98 -13.53 13.83
CA ASN A 219 -12.26 -14.09 12.50
C ASN A 219 -11.57 -15.44 12.26
N ILE A 220 -10.81 -15.96 13.23
CA ILE A 220 -10.27 -17.32 13.16
C ILE A 220 -11.42 -18.30 13.38
N GLU A 221 -11.56 -19.25 12.46
CA GLU A 221 -12.61 -20.24 12.49
C GLU A 221 -12.56 -21.06 13.79
N ASN A 222 -13.72 -21.21 14.43
CA ASN A 222 -13.90 -21.92 15.70
C ASN A 222 -13.11 -21.36 16.90
N ILE A 223 -12.72 -20.08 16.93
CA ILE A 223 -11.99 -19.56 18.09
C ILE A 223 -12.79 -19.66 19.40
N ASP A 224 -12.11 -20.06 20.49
CA ASP A 224 -12.70 -20.14 21.82
C ASP A 224 -13.15 -18.76 22.33
N THR A 225 -14.47 -18.60 22.47
CA THR A 225 -15.07 -17.35 22.94
C THR A 225 -14.69 -17.01 24.38
N ASN A 226 -14.39 -18.00 25.23
CA ASN A 226 -13.93 -17.76 26.60
C ASN A 226 -12.49 -17.26 26.61
N TYR A 227 -11.64 -17.80 25.73
CA TYR A 227 -10.28 -17.31 25.51
C TYR A 227 -10.28 -15.82 25.12
N LEU A 228 -11.12 -15.41 24.16
CA LEU A 228 -11.23 -14.01 23.76
C LEU A 228 -11.73 -13.11 24.89
N LYS A 229 -12.71 -13.56 25.67
CA LYS A 229 -13.21 -12.80 26.84
C LYS A 229 -12.12 -12.59 27.88
N GLU A 230 -11.37 -13.63 28.22
CA GLU A 230 -10.26 -13.53 29.17
C GLU A 230 -9.12 -12.64 28.65
N LEU A 231 -8.77 -12.75 27.37
CA LEU A 231 -7.80 -11.86 26.74
C LEU A 231 -8.22 -10.39 26.86
N ILE A 232 -9.48 -10.08 26.59
CA ILE A 232 -10.04 -8.72 26.73
C ILE A 232 -10.00 -8.25 28.19
N ILE A 233 -10.28 -9.12 29.16
CA ILE A 233 -10.18 -8.79 30.59
C ILE A 233 -8.74 -8.38 30.94
N ASN A 234 -7.74 -9.16 30.49
CA ASN A 234 -6.33 -8.84 30.74
C ASN A 234 -5.90 -7.52 30.06
N LEU A 235 -6.39 -7.24 28.85
CA LEU A 235 -6.13 -5.97 28.16
C LEU A 235 -6.80 -4.78 28.86
N LYS A 236 -8.01 -4.96 29.41
CA LYS A 236 -8.73 -3.93 30.19
C LYS A 236 -7.95 -3.54 31.45
N ALA A 237 -7.30 -4.49 32.11
CA ALA A 237 -6.44 -4.22 33.26
C ALA A 237 -5.27 -3.27 32.92
N ALA A 238 -4.84 -3.24 31.66
CA ALA A 238 -3.81 -2.33 31.14
C ALA A 238 -4.36 -1.02 30.53
N GLY A 239 -5.68 -0.76 30.63
CA GLY A 239 -6.32 0.46 30.14
C GLY A 239 -7.01 0.34 28.77
N TYR A 240 -7.07 -0.86 28.18
CA TYR A 240 -7.85 -1.06 26.96
C TYR A 240 -9.33 -0.78 27.21
N THR A 241 -9.93 0.04 26.35
CA THR A 241 -11.37 0.29 26.29
C THR A 241 -11.78 -0.01 24.86
N ASP A 242 -12.85 -0.79 24.70
CA ASP A 242 -13.26 -1.24 23.38
C ASP A 242 -13.75 -0.07 22.54
N ILE A 243 -13.46 -0.13 21.25
CA ILE A 243 -13.87 0.88 20.27
C ILE A 243 -14.55 0.20 19.09
N THR A 244 -15.31 0.96 18.30
CA THR A 244 -15.96 0.43 17.10
C THR A 244 -14.93 0.13 16.00
N ASP A 245 -15.24 -0.83 15.13
CA ASP A 245 -14.37 -1.20 13.99
C ASP A 245 -14.11 -0.01 13.08
N MET A 246 -15.17 0.77 12.80
CA MET A 246 -15.08 2.01 12.05
C MET A 246 -14.13 3.01 12.72
N ALA A 247 -14.21 3.19 14.04
CA ALA A 247 -13.30 4.10 14.74
C ALA A 247 -11.86 3.60 14.66
N ALA A 248 -11.63 2.29 14.79
CA ALA A 248 -10.31 1.70 14.67
C ALA A 248 -9.70 1.92 13.28
N GLU A 249 -10.46 1.64 12.22
CA GLU A 249 -10.06 1.90 10.83
C GLU A 249 -9.71 3.37 10.60
N VAL A 250 -10.61 4.27 11.00
CA VAL A 250 -10.47 5.72 10.81
C VAL A 250 -9.19 6.24 11.49
N ASN A 251 -8.98 5.90 12.76
CA ASN A 251 -7.81 6.39 13.51
C ASN A 251 -6.48 5.91 12.90
N ILE A 252 -6.42 4.64 12.47
CA ILE A 252 -5.22 4.09 11.82
C ILE A 252 -4.99 4.76 10.47
N ALA A 253 -6.05 4.94 9.67
CA ALA A 253 -5.95 5.57 8.37
C ALA A 253 -5.45 7.02 8.48
N VAL A 254 -6.02 7.81 9.41
CA VAL A 254 -5.64 9.21 9.65
C VAL A 254 -4.19 9.33 10.11
N GLU A 255 -3.75 8.49 11.03
CA GLU A 255 -2.38 8.60 11.53
C GLU A 255 -1.37 8.32 10.41
N LYS A 256 -1.56 7.22 9.69
CA LYS A 256 -0.63 6.84 8.63
C LYS A 256 -0.72 7.75 7.40
N SER A 257 -1.88 8.35 7.13
CA SER A 257 -2.05 9.26 6.00
C SER A 257 -1.23 10.54 6.15
N LYS A 258 -0.99 11.01 7.38
CA LYS A 258 -0.13 12.19 7.64
C LYS A 258 1.33 11.93 7.28
N SER A 259 1.90 10.83 7.76
CA SER A 259 3.27 10.43 7.43
C SER A 259 3.42 10.20 5.92
N TYR A 260 2.42 9.55 5.31
CA TYR A 260 2.38 9.33 3.88
C TYR A 260 2.31 10.65 3.08
N TYR A 261 1.45 11.58 3.49
CA TYR A 261 1.34 12.91 2.87
C TYR A 261 2.68 13.65 2.90
N ASN A 262 3.35 13.70 4.06
CA ASN A 262 4.63 14.42 4.19
C ASN A 262 5.71 13.79 3.30
N SER A 263 5.83 12.46 3.31
CA SER A 263 6.80 11.75 2.47
C SER A 263 6.57 12.01 0.98
N VAL A 264 5.31 11.98 0.54
CA VAL A 264 4.93 12.27 -0.85
C VAL A 264 5.18 13.73 -1.19
N TYR A 265 4.81 14.66 -0.32
CA TYR A 265 5.04 16.09 -0.50
C TYR A 265 6.53 16.37 -0.71
N ASP A 266 7.39 15.90 0.18
CA ASP A 266 8.84 16.13 0.09
C ASP A 266 9.43 15.53 -1.19
N LYS A 267 9.01 14.32 -1.56
CA LYS A 267 9.43 13.67 -2.81
C LYS A 267 9.07 14.53 -4.03
N TYR A 268 7.82 14.98 -4.14
CA TYR A 268 7.34 15.73 -5.30
C TYR A 268 7.84 17.17 -5.32
N TYR A 269 7.94 17.82 -4.18
CA TYR A 269 8.51 19.17 -4.07
C TYR A 269 9.93 19.20 -4.62
N ASN A 270 10.77 18.24 -4.21
CA ASN A 270 12.14 18.09 -4.72
C ASN A 270 12.18 17.79 -6.22
N ILE A 271 11.26 16.97 -6.73
CA ILE A 271 11.16 16.68 -8.17
C ILE A 271 10.83 17.95 -8.97
N TYR A 272 9.89 18.76 -8.48
CA TYR A 272 9.48 19.98 -9.18
C TYR A 272 10.54 21.07 -9.13
N LEU A 273 11.25 21.23 -8.02
CA LEU A 273 12.42 22.12 -7.94
C LEU A 273 13.50 21.72 -8.95
N LYS A 274 13.85 20.42 -9.01
CA LYS A 274 14.81 19.88 -9.99
C LYS A 274 14.36 20.03 -11.45
N SER A 275 13.07 20.30 -11.67
CA SER A 275 12.48 20.50 -13.00
C SER A 275 12.36 21.99 -13.36
N ASN A 276 13.19 22.86 -12.76
CA ASN A 276 13.22 24.31 -12.96
C ASN A 276 11.88 25.02 -12.67
N LYS A 277 11.02 24.46 -11.80
CA LYS A 277 9.87 25.21 -11.28
C LYS A 277 10.31 26.16 -10.19
N SER A 278 9.67 27.33 -10.10
CA SER A 278 9.87 28.21 -8.94
C SER A 278 9.42 27.50 -7.67
N SER A 279 10.00 27.87 -6.52
CA SER A 279 9.65 27.28 -5.21
C SER A 279 8.13 27.31 -4.96
N SER A 280 7.47 28.42 -5.27
CA SER A 280 6.01 28.56 -5.15
C SER A 280 5.24 27.60 -6.05
N GLN A 281 5.67 27.42 -7.31
CA GLN A 281 5.05 26.46 -8.23
C GLN A 281 5.29 25.01 -7.79
N ALA A 282 6.49 24.68 -7.35
CA ALA A 282 6.85 23.36 -6.84
C ALA A 282 6.02 22.99 -5.60
N GLN A 283 5.87 23.92 -4.67
CA GLN A 283 5.02 23.74 -3.49
C GLN A 283 3.56 23.48 -3.88
N LYS A 284 2.98 24.31 -4.75
CA LYS A 284 1.59 24.17 -5.19
C LYS A 284 1.33 22.79 -5.81
N LEU A 285 2.20 22.36 -6.73
CA LEU A 285 2.07 21.07 -7.40
C LEU A 285 2.28 19.89 -6.43
N ALA A 286 3.25 19.99 -5.51
CA ALA A 286 3.52 18.96 -4.51
C ALA A 286 2.34 18.79 -3.54
N VAL A 287 1.73 19.89 -3.07
CA VAL A 287 0.51 19.84 -2.24
C VAL A 287 -0.61 19.12 -2.99
N THR A 288 -0.91 19.52 -4.23
CA THR A 288 -1.99 18.88 -5.01
C THR A 288 -1.75 17.37 -5.17
N LYS A 289 -0.51 16.97 -5.46
CA LYS A 289 -0.17 15.56 -5.67
C LYS A 289 -0.21 14.77 -4.35
N ALA A 290 0.36 15.32 -3.28
CA ALA A 290 0.35 14.70 -1.96
C ALA A 290 -1.06 14.54 -1.40
N LYS A 291 -1.92 15.55 -1.55
CA LYS A 291 -3.34 15.45 -1.17
C LYS A 291 -4.06 14.36 -1.94
N THR A 292 -3.86 14.30 -3.25
CA THR A 292 -4.49 13.28 -4.10
C THR A 292 -4.11 11.87 -3.65
N LEU A 293 -2.80 11.63 -3.47
CA LEU A 293 -2.31 10.32 -3.08
C LEU A 293 -2.68 9.97 -1.63
N MET A 294 -2.75 10.96 -0.74
CA MET A 294 -3.26 10.77 0.63
C MET A 294 -4.71 10.30 0.63
N LEU A 295 -5.56 10.84 -0.26
CA LEU A 295 -6.95 10.39 -0.40
C LEU A 295 -7.03 8.95 -0.92
N ASP A 296 -6.21 8.60 -1.92
CA ASP A 296 -6.08 7.21 -2.39
C ASP A 296 -5.64 6.27 -1.25
N TYR A 297 -4.69 6.71 -0.44
CA TYR A 297 -4.18 5.96 0.71
C TYR A 297 -5.27 5.67 1.75
N ILE A 298 -6.10 6.68 2.08
CA ILE A 298 -7.20 6.55 3.04
C ILE A 298 -8.30 5.68 2.45
N TYR A 299 -8.66 5.89 1.18
CA TYR A 299 -9.71 5.14 0.48
C TYR A 299 -9.45 3.62 0.48
N GLN A 300 -8.22 3.20 0.19
CA GLN A 300 -7.83 1.79 0.19
C GLN A 300 -7.88 1.11 1.58
N ARG A 301 -7.94 1.88 2.66
CA ARG A 301 -7.85 1.40 4.05
C ARG A 301 -9.15 1.48 4.83
N CYS A 302 -10.19 2.03 4.20
CA CYS A 302 -11.51 2.17 4.78
C CYS A 302 -12.46 1.15 4.14
N SER A 303 -13.20 0.40 4.96
CA SER A 303 -14.16 -0.60 4.46
C SER A 303 -15.44 0.01 3.89
N THR A 304 -15.75 1.28 4.21
CA THR A 304 -16.99 1.95 3.78
C THR A 304 -16.71 3.39 3.36
N ILE A 305 -17.62 3.97 2.57
CA ILE A 305 -17.59 5.40 2.24
C ILE A 305 -17.67 6.24 3.52
N GLN A 306 -18.48 5.81 4.50
CA GLN A 306 -18.62 6.52 5.76
C GLN A 306 -17.32 6.54 6.58
N SER A 307 -16.55 5.43 6.63
CA SER A 307 -15.24 5.42 7.29
C SER A 307 -14.23 6.26 6.51
N PHE A 308 -14.24 6.23 5.18
CA PHE A 308 -13.42 7.09 4.34
C PHE A 308 -13.68 8.57 4.60
N GLU A 309 -14.92 9.04 4.53
CA GLU A 309 -15.27 10.45 4.73
C GLU A 309 -14.88 10.94 6.13
N LYS A 310 -15.10 10.11 7.17
CA LYS A 310 -14.70 10.43 8.54
C LYS A 310 -13.19 10.56 8.67
N ALA A 311 -12.43 9.62 8.08
CA ALA A 311 -10.96 9.68 8.07
C ALA A 311 -10.45 10.91 7.33
N CYS A 312 -11.00 11.24 6.16
CA CYS A 312 -10.63 12.43 5.41
C CYS A 312 -10.89 13.73 6.19
N LYS A 313 -12.06 13.86 6.83
CA LYS A 313 -12.38 15.02 7.66
C LYS A 313 -11.41 15.15 8.85
N GLN A 314 -11.09 14.04 9.52
CA GLN A 314 -10.11 14.03 10.61
C GLN A 314 -8.67 14.31 10.15
N ALA A 315 -8.33 13.97 8.89
CA ALA A 315 -7.07 14.33 8.26
C ALA A 315 -7.03 15.79 7.75
N GLY A 316 -8.08 16.58 7.96
CA GLY A 316 -8.14 17.99 7.58
C GLY A 316 -8.53 18.24 6.11
N VAL A 317 -9.15 17.26 5.44
CA VAL A 317 -9.66 17.42 4.07
C VAL A 317 -11.06 18.03 4.11
N SER A 318 -11.32 19.01 3.25
CA SER A 318 -12.63 19.67 3.16
C SER A 318 -13.69 18.75 2.54
N SER A 319 -14.97 18.98 2.88
CA SER A 319 -16.09 18.24 2.29
C SER A 319 -16.15 18.33 0.77
N THR A 320 -15.75 19.47 0.19
CA THR A 320 -15.70 19.66 -1.26
C THR A 320 -14.64 18.78 -1.92
N GLU A 321 -13.42 18.74 -1.38
CA GLU A 321 -12.34 17.88 -1.87
C GLU A 321 -12.70 16.39 -1.78
N ILE A 322 -13.41 16.00 -0.72
CA ILE A 322 -13.93 14.63 -0.53
C ILE A 322 -14.96 14.30 -1.62
N ALA A 323 -15.93 15.18 -1.85
CA ALA A 323 -16.97 14.99 -2.86
C ALA A 323 -16.39 14.89 -4.29
N GLU A 324 -15.43 15.75 -4.63
CA GLU A 324 -14.72 15.71 -5.91
C GLU A 324 -13.94 14.39 -6.09
N TYR A 325 -13.29 13.91 -5.03
CA TYR A 325 -12.58 12.65 -5.04
C TYR A 325 -13.52 11.47 -5.28
N ILE A 326 -14.63 11.39 -4.53
CA ILE A 326 -15.62 10.32 -4.67
C ILE A 326 -16.19 10.31 -6.09
N LYS A 327 -16.53 11.48 -6.64
CA LYS A 327 -17.02 11.61 -8.03
C LYS A 327 -15.97 11.12 -9.04
N ARG A 328 -14.70 11.47 -8.84
CA ARG A 328 -13.61 11.03 -9.71
C ARG A 328 -13.44 9.50 -9.68
N VAL A 329 -13.47 8.90 -8.50
CA VAL A 329 -13.36 7.44 -8.35
C VAL A 329 -14.59 6.73 -8.94
N GLY A 330 -15.80 7.23 -8.70
CA GLY A 330 -17.03 6.71 -9.30
C GLY A 330 -17.00 6.70 -10.82
N ASN A 331 -16.56 7.79 -11.46
CA ASN A 331 -16.45 7.87 -12.92
C ASN A 331 -15.40 6.89 -13.52
N ILE A 332 -14.34 6.56 -12.76
CA ILE A 332 -13.32 5.58 -13.17
C ILE A 332 -13.89 4.15 -13.11
N ILE A 333 -14.85 3.90 -12.21
CA ILE A 333 -15.48 2.60 -12.00
C ILE A 333 -16.61 2.37 -13.03
N ASP A 334 -17.45 3.38 -13.27
CA ASP A 334 -18.55 3.30 -14.25
C ASP A 334 -18.07 3.14 -15.70
N SER A 335 -16.90 3.71 -16.04
CA SER A 335 -16.27 3.51 -17.36
C SER A 335 -15.68 2.11 -17.57
N LYS A 336 -15.65 1.25 -16.54
CA LYS A 336 -15.17 -0.13 -16.57
C LYS A 336 -16.22 -1.19 -16.21
N GLY A 337 -17.48 -0.79 -15.95
CA GLY A 337 -18.63 -1.70 -15.90
C GLY A 337 -18.77 -2.63 -14.69
N ASN A 338 -18.22 -2.29 -13.50
CA ASN A 338 -18.42 -3.10 -12.28
C ASN A 338 -18.88 -2.24 -11.10
N SER A 339 -19.86 -2.73 -10.33
CA SER A 339 -20.43 -2.07 -9.15
C SER A 339 -19.44 -1.93 -7.98
N ILE A 340 -19.57 -0.83 -7.23
CA ILE A 340 -18.74 -0.47 -6.07
C ILE A 340 -18.90 -1.51 -4.96
N SER A 341 -17.89 -2.37 -4.77
CA SER A 341 -17.58 -2.94 -3.46
C SER A 341 -16.29 -2.33 -2.95
N LEU A 342 -16.40 -1.40 -2.02
CA LEU A 342 -15.27 -0.98 -1.21
C LEU A 342 -14.89 -2.16 -0.30
N GLY A 343 -13.67 -2.68 -0.46
CA GLY A 343 -13.14 -3.70 0.44
C GLY A 343 -13.41 -5.17 0.08
N THR A 344 -13.45 -5.56 -1.20
CA THR A 344 -13.11 -6.97 -1.49
C THR A 344 -11.65 -7.15 -1.11
N LYS A 345 -11.40 -7.84 0.00
CA LYS A 345 -10.10 -8.44 0.28
C LYS A 345 -9.74 -9.24 -0.97
N MET A 346 -8.69 -8.84 -1.68
CA MET A 346 -7.94 -9.80 -2.49
C MET A 346 -7.18 -10.73 -1.55
#